data_AF-A0A3G2G532-F1
#
_entry.id   AF-A0A3G2G532-F1
#
_cell.length_a   1.000
_cell.length_b   1.000
_cell.length_c   1.000
_cell.angle_alpha   90.00
_cell.angle_beta   90.00
_cell.angle_gamma   90.00
#
_symmetry.space_group_name_H-M   'P 1'
#
loop_
_entity.id
_entity.type
_entity.pdbx_description
1 polymer ?
#
loop_
_entity_poly.entity_id
_entity_poly.type
_entity_poly.pdbx_seq_one_letter_code
_entity_poly.pdbx_strand_id
1 'polypeptide(L)'
;MVYKIRVILDTKEDIFRDVEIKGKQTLWNLHLGIKSAFNLSGDELSTFNLLEEDGTIVKSVPLEDMSDEGDGEIMSDVYIDEAFENAGDKAQFQYGLLDLWEFFCELVEVNEETKGVNYPITVYRFGNAPLKAPSKSGGAGSKNKKSAMPLMDDDFGFEDDFGAGNSFADEDDDSFDDDEDDDYNDDVFDDEDDSDDDRI
;
A
#
# COMPACT_ATOMS: atom_id res chain seq x y z
N MET A 1 22.46 -11.40 11.47
CA MET A 1 21.59 -12.57 11.26
C MET A 1 20.74 -12.32 10.04
N VAL A 2 20.44 -13.38 9.31
CA VAL A 2 19.60 -13.36 8.12
C VAL A 2 18.37 -14.19 8.40
N TYR A 3 17.22 -13.61 8.11
CA TYR A 3 15.90 -14.15 8.34
C TYR A 3 15.41 -14.70 7.02
N LYS A 4 15.07 -15.99 7.00
CA LYS A 4 14.47 -16.62 5.83
C LYS A 4 12.97 -16.66 6.02
N ILE A 5 12.30 -15.78 5.28
CA ILE A 5 10.86 -15.61 5.32
C ILE A 5 10.27 -16.32 4.11
N ARG A 6 9.38 -17.27 4.36
CA ARG A 6 8.57 -17.89 3.31
C ARG A 6 7.34 -17.02 3.07
N VAL A 7 7.16 -16.60 1.84
CA VAL A 7 6.06 -15.75 1.38
C VAL A 7 5.19 -16.59 0.47
N ILE A 8 3.96 -16.84 0.87
CA ILE A 8 2.98 -17.70 0.22
C ILE A 8 1.88 -16.81 -0.34
N LEU A 9 1.59 -16.93 -1.63
CA LEU A 9 0.48 -16.22 -2.26
C LEU A 9 -0.84 -16.91 -1.91
N ASP A 10 -1.85 -16.15 -1.46
CA ASP A 10 -3.19 -16.67 -1.20
C ASP A 10 -3.92 -16.95 -2.52
N THR A 11 -3.79 -18.19 -2.99
CA THR A 11 -4.44 -18.68 -4.20
C THR A 11 -4.71 -20.18 -4.11
N LYS A 12 -5.46 -20.72 -5.06
CA LYS A 12 -5.82 -22.15 -5.10
C LYS A 12 -4.63 -23.06 -5.39
N GLU A 13 -3.59 -22.52 -6.01
CA GLU A 13 -2.36 -23.21 -6.33
C GLU A 13 -1.29 -22.86 -5.30
N ASP A 14 -0.45 -23.83 -4.96
CA ASP A 14 0.67 -23.58 -4.05
C ASP A 14 1.73 -22.74 -4.77
N ILE A 15 1.80 -21.44 -4.46
CA ILE A 15 2.79 -20.51 -5.00
C ILE A 15 3.48 -19.82 -3.83
N PHE A 16 4.79 -20.04 -3.70
CA PHE A 16 5.56 -19.40 -2.63
C PHE A 16 7.00 -19.09 -3.03
N ARG A 17 7.61 -18.18 -2.28
CA ARG A 17 8.99 -17.70 -2.45
C ARG A 17 9.65 -17.70 -1.09
N ASP A 18 10.90 -18.14 -1.01
CA ASP A 18 11.71 -17.94 0.20
C ASP A 18 12.60 -16.72 -0.04
N VAL A 19 12.42 -15.69 0.78
CA VAL A 19 13.17 -14.45 0.74
C VAL A 19 14.06 -14.38 1.97
N GLU A 20 15.36 -14.23 1.74
CA GLU A 20 16.31 -13.95 2.80
C GLU A 20 16.50 -12.44 2.95
N ILE A 21 16.50 -11.95 4.18
CA ILE A 21 16.62 -10.53 4.52
C ILE A 21 17.41 -10.37 5.83
N LYS A 22 18.15 -9.27 6.02
CA LYS A 22 18.86 -9.05 7.29
C LYS A 22 17.88 -8.59 8.38
N GLY A 23 18.13 -9.00 9.64
CA GLY A 23 17.31 -8.55 10.78
C GLY A 23 17.22 -7.03 10.92
N LYS A 24 18.34 -6.35 10.67
CA LYS A 24 18.44 -4.88 10.71
C LYS A 24 17.85 -4.16 9.48
N GLN A 25 17.31 -4.88 8.51
CA GLN A 25 16.50 -4.27 7.47
C GLN A 25 15.07 -4.14 7.98
N THR A 26 14.29 -3.29 7.32
CA THR A 26 12.93 -2.95 7.75
C THR A 26 11.87 -3.71 6.94
N LEU A 27 10.62 -3.65 7.36
CA LEU A 27 9.49 -4.19 6.59
C LEU A 27 9.40 -3.58 5.18
N TRP A 28 9.87 -2.35 4.99
CA TRP A 28 9.96 -1.71 3.67
C TRP A 28 10.92 -2.48 2.74
N ASN A 29 12.06 -2.94 3.26
CA ASN A 29 12.98 -3.76 2.49
C ASN A 29 12.34 -5.11 2.14
N LEU A 30 11.56 -5.70 3.05
CA LEU A 30 10.82 -6.93 2.77
C LEU A 30 9.75 -6.70 1.69
N HIS A 31 9.00 -5.60 1.74
CA HIS A 31 8.06 -5.19 0.70
C HIS A 31 8.72 -5.19 -0.68
N LEU A 32 9.88 -4.53 -0.83
CA LEU A 32 10.64 -4.51 -2.08
C LEU A 32 11.12 -5.90 -2.50
N GLY A 33 11.54 -6.72 -1.52
CA GLY A 33 11.91 -8.12 -1.71
C GLY A 33 10.77 -8.96 -2.27
N ILE A 34 9.55 -8.82 -1.72
CA ILE A 34 8.34 -9.53 -2.16
C ILE A 34 7.94 -9.05 -3.56
N LYS A 35 7.90 -7.74 -3.78
CA LYS A 35 7.61 -7.13 -5.08
C LYS A 35 8.50 -7.70 -6.18
N SER A 36 9.80 -7.80 -5.91
CA SER A 36 10.78 -8.42 -6.81
C SER A 36 10.60 -9.93 -6.96
N ALA A 37 10.33 -10.65 -5.86
CA ALA A 37 10.20 -12.11 -5.85
C ALA A 37 8.99 -12.64 -6.67
N PHE A 38 7.92 -11.86 -6.71
CA PHE A 38 6.67 -12.16 -7.42
C PHE A 38 6.48 -11.33 -8.70
N ASN A 39 7.42 -10.45 -9.05
CA ASN A 39 7.33 -9.55 -10.19
C ASN A 39 6.05 -8.70 -10.19
N LEU A 40 5.67 -8.21 -9.01
CA LEU A 40 4.51 -7.33 -8.85
C LEU A 40 4.78 -6.00 -9.57
N SER A 41 3.75 -5.51 -10.25
CA SER A 41 3.81 -4.27 -11.05
C SER A 41 3.16 -3.12 -10.29
N GLY A 42 3.64 -1.89 -10.55
CA GLY A 42 3.10 -0.66 -9.94
C GLY A 42 3.78 -0.28 -8.63
N ASP A 43 3.36 0.86 -8.07
CA ASP A 43 3.73 1.35 -6.74
C ASP A 43 2.45 1.48 -5.93
N GLU A 44 1.90 0.32 -5.60
CA GLU A 44 0.65 0.20 -4.88
C GLU A 44 0.84 0.36 -3.37
N LEU A 45 -0.20 0.89 -2.70
CA LEU A 45 -0.28 0.88 -1.25
C LEU A 45 -0.26 -0.56 -0.73
N SER A 46 0.40 -0.76 0.40
CA SER A 46 0.53 -2.08 1.01
C SER A 46 0.56 -1.98 2.53
N THR A 47 0.26 -3.09 3.19
CA THR A 47 0.21 -3.17 4.66
C THR A 47 0.68 -4.55 5.11
N PHE A 48 1.50 -4.60 6.17
CA PHE A 48 1.80 -5.82 6.91
C PHE A 48 0.91 -5.89 8.15
N ASN A 49 0.25 -7.03 8.37
CA ASN A 49 -0.46 -7.34 9.61
C ASN A 49 0.34 -8.43 10.33
N LEU A 50 0.97 -8.09 11.46
CA LEU A 50 1.69 -9.05 12.31
C LEU A 50 0.66 -9.88 13.09
N LEU A 51 0.87 -11.20 13.13
CA LEU A 51 -0.08 -12.17 13.67
C LEU A 51 0.49 -12.85 14.92
N GLU A 52 -0.35 -13.10 15.91
CA GLU A 52 -0.08 -14.06 16.99
C GLU A 52 -0.13 -15.51 16.50
N GLU A 53 0.30 -16.45 17.35
CA GLU A 53 0.18 -17.89 17.10
C GLU A 53 -1.27 -18.33 16.79
N ASP A 54 -2.27 -17.65 17.37
CA ASP A 54 -3.69 -17.94 17.17
C ASP A 54 -4.29 -17.31 15.90
N GLY A 55 -3.49 -16.53 15.16
CA GLY A 55 -3.90 -15.83 13.93
C GLY A 55 -4.56 -14.46 14.17
N THR A 56 -4.58 -13.96 15.40
CA THR A 56 -5.06 -12.60 15.70
C THR A 56 -4.05 -11.56 15.23
N ILE A 57 -4.54 -10.48 14.60
CA ILE A 57 -3.71 -9.34 14.21
C ILE A 57 -3.35 -8.53 15.46
N VAL A 58 -2.07 -8.44 15.76
CA VAL A 58 -1.54 -7.62 16.87
C VAL A 58 -1.32 -6.18 16.42
N LYS A 59 -0.75 -6.05 15.22
CA LYS A 59 -0.24 -4.79 14.72
C LYS A 59 -0.36 -4.74 13.21
N SER A 60 -0.82 -3.60 12.69
CA SER A 60 -0.85 -3.31 11.26
C SER A 60 0.14 -2.19 10.97
N VAL A 61 1.05 -2.43 10.03
CA VAL A 61 2.12 -1.53 9.64
C VAL A 61 1.93 -1.17 8.16
N PRO A 62 1.33 0.00 7.85
CA PRO A 62 1.11 0.44 6.48
C PRO A 62 2.41 0.92 5.82
N LEU A 63 2.39 1.01 4.49
CA LEU A 63 3.50 1.52 3.70
C LEU A 63 3.73 3.02 3.93
N GLU A 64 2.64 3.77 3.93
CA GLU A 64 2.61 5.21 4.16
C GLU A 64 1.78 5.49 5.41
N ASP A 65 2.04 6.64 6.04
CA ASP A 65 1.28 7.05 7.21
C ASP A 65 -0.15 7.40 6.81
N MET A 66 -1.10 6.72 7.45
CA MET A 66 -2.54 6.88 7.24
C MET A 66 -3.23 7.55 8.44
N SER A 67 -2.46 7.99 9.44
CA SER A 67 -2.98 8.65 10.64
C SER A 67 -3.33 10.11 10.36
N ASP A 68 -4.33 10.62 11.08
CA ASP A 68 -4.69 12.04 11.01
C ASP A 68 -3.62 12.95 11.66
N GLU A 69 -2.85 12.41 12.59
CA GLU A 69 -1.83 13.13 13.37
C GLU A 69 -0.45 13.17 12.69
N GLY A 70 -0.20 12.30 11.72
CA GLY A 70 1.05 12.27 10.95
C GLY A 70 2.25 11.66 11.71
N ASP A 71 1.98 10.85 12.73
CA ASP A 71 2.96 10.15 13.55
C ASP A 71 2.76 8.62 13.55
N GLY A 72 2.03 8.12 12.54
CA GLY A 72 1.77 6.70 12.37
C GLY A 72 3.03 5.94 11.99
N GLU A 73 3.25 4.79 12.63
CA GLU A 73 4.38 3.93 12.32
C GLU A 73 4.22 3.27 10.94
N ILE A 74 5.25 3.35 10.11
CA ILE A 74 5.25 2.79 8.75
C ILE A 74 6.26 1.66 8.59
N MET A 75 6.22 0.97 7.44
CA MET A 75 7.14 -0.13 7.12
C MET A 75 8.63 0.23 7.21
N SER A 76 8.96 1.52 7.14
CA SER A 76 10.35 2.02 7.26
C SER A 76 10.83 2.11 8.70
N ASP A 77 9.93 2.10 9.69
CA ASP A 77 10.27 2.26 11.11
C ASP A 77 10.45 0.92 11.83
N VAL A 78 9.85 -0.14 11.29
CA VAL A 78 9.85 -1.48 11.91
C VAL A 78 10.93 -2.36 11.31
N TYR A 79 11.84 -2.85 12.17
CA TYR A 79 12.88 -3.78 11.76
C TYR A 79 12.36 -5.22 11.66
N ILE A 80 13.05 -6.05 10.86
CA ILE A 80 12.68 -7.46 10.68
C ILE A 80 12.89 -8.26 11.97
N ASP A 81 13.92 -7.94 12.74
CA ASP A 81 14.17 -8.58 14.03
C ASP A 81 13.17 -8.17 15.13
N GLU A 82 12.41 -7.09 14.92
CA GLU A 82 11.28 -6.68 15.75
C GLU A 82 9.96 -7.30 15.26
N ALA A 83 9.76 -7.38 13.94
CA ALA A 83 8.54 -7.94 13.35
C ALA A 83 8.47 -9.48 13.40
N PHE A 84 9.63 -10.14 13.36
CA PHE A 84 9.76 -11.59 13.43
C PHE A 84 10.83 -11.95 14.46
N GLU A 85 10.43 -12.05 15.73
CA GLU A 85 11.34 -12.34 16.85
C GLU A 85 11.74 -13.82 16.89
N ASN A 86 10.78 -14.72 16.62
CA ASN A 86 10.92 -16.15 16.80
C ASN A 86 10.59 -16.93 15.51
N ALA A 87 11.30 -18.05 15.30
CA ALA A 87 10.97 -18.95 14.19
C ALA A 87 9.54 -19.48 14.34
N GLY A 88 8.74 -19.34 13.30
CA GLY A 88 7.30 -19.63 13.30
C GLY A 88 6.41 -18.38 13.37
N ASP A 89 6.97 -17.19 13.63
CA ASP A 89 6.22 -15.93 13.59
C ASP A 89 5.61 -15.70 12.20
N LYS A 90 4.39 -15.16 12.19
CA LYS A 90 3.58 -15.01 10.98
C LYS A 90 3.15 -13.57 10.77
N ALA A 91 3.06 -13.19 9.51
CA ALA A 91 2.44 -11.93 9.12
C ALA A 91 1.60 -12.14 7.86
N GLN A 92 0.53 -11.36 7.71
CA GLN A 92 -0.17 -11.22 6.46
C GLN A 92 0.33 -9.96 5.75
N PHE A 93 0.64 -10.06 4.46
CA PHE A 93 1.04 -8.93 3.64
C PHE A 93 0.01 -8.70 2.54
N GLN A 94 -0.51 -7.47 2.46
CA GLN A 94 -1.47 -7.07 1.45
C GLN A 94 -0.82 -6.05 0.52
N TYR A 95 -0.91 -6.26 -0.79
CA TYR A 95 -0.35 -5.38 -1.81
C TYR A 95 -1.42 -4.96 -2.82
N GLY A 96 -1.63 -3.66 -2.98
CA GLY A 96 -2.70 -3.12 -3.81
C GLY A 96 -4.05 -3.08 -3.11
N LEU A 97 -4.66 -1.91 -3.09
CA LEU A 97 -6.03 -1.72 -2.60
C LEU A 97 -7.07 -2.34 -3.55
N LEU A 98 -6.80 -2.29 -4.86
CA LEU A 98 -7.72 -2.73 -5.91
C LEU A 98 -7.48 -4.18 -6.35
N ASP A 99 -6.20 -4.53 -6.49
CA ASP A 99 -5.80 -5.85 -6.94
C ASP A 99 -5.89 -6.89 -5.82
N LEU A 100 -5.88 -6.48 -4.54
CA LEU A 100 -6.07 -7.34 -3.37
C LEU A 100 -5.11 -8.56 -3.37
N TRP A 101 -3.84 -8.33 -3.69
CA TRP A 101 -2.84 -9.38 -3.51
C TRP A 101 -2.68 -9.65 -2.02
N GLU A 102 -2.90 -10.89 -1.61
CA GLU A 102 -2.71 -11.31 -0.23
C GLU A 102 -1.63 -12.38 -0.16
N PHE A 103 -0.71 -12.18 0.77
CA PHE A 103 0.37 -13.09 1.03
C PHE A 103 0.42 -13.44 2.51
N PHE A 104 0.85 -14.66 2.79
CA PHE A 104 1.21 -15.10 4.13
C PHE A 104 2.72 -15.23 4.22
N CYS A 105 3.30 -14.52 5.18
CA CYS A 105 4.71 -14.51 5.49
C CYS A 105 4.94 -15.32 6.77
N GLU A 106 5.91 -16.22 6.75
CA GLU A 106 6.31 -17.04 7.91
C GLU A 106 7.83 -17.03 8.05
N LEU A 107 8.34 -16.76 9.25
CA LEU A 107 9.77 -16.91 9.54
C LEU A 107 10.11 -18.40 9.68
N VAL A 108 10.82 -18.94 8.69
CA VAL A 108 11.18 -20.37 8.65
C VAL A 108 12.41 -20.65 9.49
N GLU A 109 13.45 -19.83 9.34
CA GLU A 109 14.74 -20.02 10.02
C GLU A 109 15.53 -18.72 10.08
N VAL A 110 16.44 -18.64 11.07
CA VAL A 110 17.39 -17.54 11.23
C VAL A 110 18.80 -18.11 11.10
N ASN A 111 19.55 -17.59 10.13
CA ASN A 111 20.87 -18.07 9.75
C ASN A 111 21.95 -17.00 9.96
N GLU A 112 23.21 -17.42 9.91
CA GLU A 112 24.35 -16.49 9.85
C GLU A 112 24.41 -15.78 8.49
N GLU A 113 24.88 -14.53 8.50
CA GLU A 113 25.00 -13.75 7.28
C GLU A 113 26.10 -14.29 6.37
N THR A 114 25.77 -14.50 5.09
CA THR A 114 26.76 -14.91 4.10
C THR A 114 27.50 -13.70 3.56
N LYS A 115 28.83 -13.70 3.69
CA LYS A 115 29.69 -12.60 3.20
C LYS A 115 29.57 -12.44 1.69
N GLY A 116 29.38 -11.20 1.24
CA GLY A 116 29.30 -10.86 -0.18
C GLY A 116 27.92 -11.06 -0.83
N VAL A 117 26.90 -11.41 -0.05
CA VAL A 117 25.50 -11.45 -0.52
C VAL A 117 24.80 -10.13 -0.22
N ASN A 118 24.09 -9.60 -1.21
CA ASN A 118 23.20 -8.45 -1.03
C ASN A 118 21.80 -8.95 -0.72
N TYR A 119 21.21 -8.40 0.35
CA TYR A 119 19.88 -8.73 0.84
C TYR A 119 18.95 -7.52 0.66
N PRO A 120 17.64 -7.71 0.42
CA PRO A 120 16.95 -9.00 0.35
C PRO A 120 17.23 -9.78 -0.95
N ILE A 121 17.16 -11.11 -0.88
CA ILE A 121 17.34 -12.00 -2.03
C ILE A 121 16.34 -13.15 -2.00
N THR A 122 15.77 -13.49 -3.16
CA THR A 122 14.92 -14.69 -3.30
C THR A 122 15.79 -15.92 -3.52
N VAL A 123 15.84 -16.82 -2.55
CA VAL A 123 16.66 -18.05 -2.61
C VAL A 123 15.90 -19.25 -3.16
N TYR A 124 14.57 -19.22 -3.11
CA TYR A 124 13.74 -20.32 -3.61
C TYR A 124 12.45 -19.80 -4.26
N ARG A 125 12.02 -20.49 -5.33
CA ARG A 125 10.76 -20.20 -6.03
C ARG A 125 10.01 -21.49 -6.31
N PHE A 126 8.74 -21.54 -5.92
CA PHE A 126 7.82 -22.63 -6.22
C PHE A 126 6.52 -22.11 -6.83
N GLY A 127 6.04 -22.76 -7.89
CA GLY A 127 4.86 -22.33 -8.63
C GLY A 127 5.10 -21.08 -9.50
N ASN A 128 4.22 -20.89 -10.48
CA ASN A 128 4.27 -19.75 -11.40
C ASN A 128 3.37 -18.63 -10.87
N ALA A 129 3.95 -17.49 -10.51
CA ALA A 129 3.17 -16.34 -10.09
C ALA A 129 2.25 -15.85 -11.24
N PRO A 130 0.97 -15.59 -10.99
CA PRO A 130 0.06 -15.10 -12.02
C PRO A 130 0.42 -13.66 -12.42
N LEU A 131 0.05 -13.26 -13.64
CA LEU A 131 0.27 -11.89 -14.13
C LEU A 131 -0.72 -10.87 -13.55
N LYS A 132 -1.81 -11.35 -12.95
CA LYS A 132 -2.87 -10.55 -12.33
C LYS A 132 -3.20 -11.15 -10.98
N ALA A 133 -3.69 -10.31 -10.07
CA ALA A 133 -4.08 -10.78 -8.76
C ALA A 133 -5.15 -11.88 -8.85
N PRO A 134 -5.07 -12.92 -7.99
CA PRO A 134 -6.13 -13.91 -7.89
C PRO A 134 -7.46 -13.24 -7.55
N SER A 135 -8.52 -13.53 -8.31
CA SER A 135 -9.85 -13.09 -7.86
C SER A 135 -10.27 -13.94 -6.65
N LYS A 136 -10.64 -13.30 -5.55
CA LYS A 136 -11.34 -13.98 -4.45
C LYS A 136 -12.69 -14.48 -4.97
N SER A 137 -12.70 -15.68 -5.55
CA SER A 137 -13.95 -16.33 -5.94
C SER A 137 -14.70 -16.68 -4.65
N GLY A 138 -15.67 -15.83 -4.27
CA GLY A 138 -16.50 -15.98 -3.08
C GLY A 138 -17.06 -17.39 -2.96
N GLY A 139 -16.48 -18.16 -2.05
CA GLY A 139 -16.80 -19.56 -1.79
C GLY A 139 -17.48 -19.74 -0.44
N ALA A 140 -18.59 -19.04 -0.19
CA ALA A 140 -19.55 -19.41 0.85
C ALA A 140 -20.96 -19.03 0.37
N GLY A 141 -21.89 -19.98 0.43
CA GLY A 141 -23.14 -19.95 -0.32
C GLY A 141 -24.08 -18.79 0.03
N SER A 142 -24.30 -17.92 -0.95
CA SER A 142 -25.55 -17.17 -1.08
C SER A 142 -26.12 -17.39 -2.48
N LYS A 143 -26.92 -18.46 -2.61
CA LYS A 143 -27.89 -18.54 -3.70
C LYS A 143 -28.90 -17.42 -3.47
N ASN A 144 -29.08 -16.56 -4.48
CA ASN A 144 -30.04 -15.46 -4.59
C ASN A 144 -29.66 -14.13 -3.91
N LYS A 145 -29.10 -13.21 -4.71
CA LYS A 145 -29.90 -12.06 -5.18
C LYS A 145 -29.27 -11.42 -6.41
N LYS A 146 -30.15 -11.28 -7.40
CA LYS A 146 -29.98 -10.66 -8.71
C LYS A 146 -29.27 -9.31 -8.63
N SER A 147 -28.27 -9.14 -9.49
CA SER A 147 -28.00 -7.93 -10.28
C SER A 147 -28.84 -6.70 -9.88
N ALA A 148 -28.19 -5.74 -9.23
CA ALA A 148 -28.69 -4.38 -9.07
C ALA A 148 -28.79 -3.74 -10.47
N MET A 149 -30.00 -3.78 -11.02
CA MET A 149 -30.48 -2.92 -12.09
C MET A 149 -31.50 -1.95 -11.46
N PRO A 150 -31.63 -0.74 -12.02
CA PRO A 150 -32.06 0.46 -11.31
C PRO A 150 -33.52 0.43 -10.84
N LEU A 151 -33.78 0.99 -9.66
CA LEU A 151 -35.12 1.30 -9.17
C LEU A 151 -35.73 2.43 -10.04
N MET A 152 -36.53 2.04 -11.02
CA MET A 152 -37.55 2.85 -11.66
C MET A 152 -38.85 2.03 -11.67
N ASP A 153 -39.72 2.36 -10.73
CA ASP A 153 -41.19 2.48 -10.88
C ASP A 153 -41.76 2.69 -9.46
N ASP A 154 -42.21 3.90 -9.11
CA ASP A 154 -43.53 4.46 -9.45
C ASP A 154 -44.63 3.91 -8.51
N ASP A 155 -44.58 4.34 -7.25
CA ASP A 155 -45.72 4.34 -6.31
C ASP A 155 -45.43 5.22 -5.09
N PHE A 156 -45.33 6.54 -5.29
CA PHE A 156 -45.53 7.50 -4.20
C PHE A 156 -46.65 8.44 -4.61
N GLY A 157 -47.84 8.13 -4.07
CA GLY A 157 -49.06 8.92 -4.23
C GLY A 157 -48.83 10.37 -3.86
N PHE A 158 -48.92 11.22 -4.88
CA PHE A 158 -49.02 12.66 -4.80
C PHE A 158 -50.40 13.00 -4.20
N GLU A 159 -50.46 13.14 -2.87
CA GLU A 159 -51.51 13.93 -2.22
C GLU A 159 -50.96 15.33 -1.94
N ASP A 160 -51.56 16.25 -2.67
CA ASP A 160 -51.50 17.70 -2.64
C ASP A 160 -51.83 18.23 -1.23
N ASP A 161 -50.84 18.76 -0.50
CA ASP A 161 -51.10 19.77 0.54
C ASP A 161 -50.09 20.91 0.43
N PHE A 162 -50.57 21.91 -0.29
CA PHE A 162 -49.99 23.22 -0.53
C PHE A 162 -49.99 24.04 0.78
N GLY A 163 -48.83 24.38 1.33
CA GLY A 163 -48.80 25.14 2.58
C GLY A 163 -47.46 25.70 3.06
N ALA A 164 -47.00 26.77 2.41
CA ALA A 164 -46.23 27.87 3.01
C ALA A 164 -44.73 27.69 3.32
N GLY A 165 -43.92 28.47 2.57
CA GLY A 165 -42.81 29.22 3.15
C GLY A 165 -41.42 28.68 2.84
N ASN A 166 -40.85 29.11 1.71
CA ASN A 166 -39.65 29.95 1.73
C ASN A 166 -39.30 30.41 0.32
N SER A 167 -39.47 31.71 0.10
CA SER A 167 -38.96 32.45 -1.04
C SER A 167 -37.43 32.29 -1.12
N PHE A 168 -36.95 31.63 -2.16
CA PHE A 168 -35.62 31.92 -2.69
C PHE A 168 -35.84 32.74 -3.95
N ALA A 169 -35.71 34.06 -3.78
CA ALA A 169 -35.57 34.98 -4.89
C ALA A 169 -34.19 34.74 -5.52
N ASP A 170 -34.19 34.55 -6.83
CA ASP A 170 -33.04 34.78 -7.69
C ASP A 170 -32.56 36.22 -7.50
N GLU A 171 -31.34 36.40 -7.03
CA GLU A 171 -30.57 37.64 -7.24
C GLU A 171 -29.17 37.27 -7.75
N ASP A 172 -29.10 37.42 -9.08
CA ASP A 172 -28.02 37.85 -9.96
C ASP A 172 -26.68 38.37 -9.36
N ASP A 173 -25.66 38.17 -10.20
CA ASP A 173 -24.54 39.07 -10.48
C ASP A 173 -23.40 39.23 -9.46
N ASP A 174 -22.26 38.59 -9.77
CA ASP A 174 -20.94 39.15 -9.46
C ASP A 174 -19.97 38.81 -10.60
N SER A 175 -19.89 39.77 -11.53
CA SER A 175 -18.86 39.95 -12.56
C SER A 175 -17.44 39.76 -12.00
N PHE A 176 -16.76 38.69 -12.41
CA PHE A 176 -15.32 38.53 -12.16
C PHE A 176 -14.54 39.36 -13.17
N ASP A 177 -13.97 40.46 -12.69
CA ASP A 177 -13.05 41.34 -13.43
C ASP A 177 -11.72 40.60 -13.61
N ASP A 178 -11.31 40.45 -14.86
CA ASP A 178 -10.09 39.80 -15.34
C ASP A 178 -9.03 40.89 -15.51
N ASP A 179 -8.28 41.17 -14.45
CA ASP A 179 -7.08 42.00 -14.53
C ASP A 179 -5.84 41.08 -14.47
N GLU A 180 -5.31 40.82 -15.67
CA GLU A 180 -3.94 40.37 -15.93
C GLU A 180 -2.94 41.37 -15.32
N ASP A 181 -2.05 40.90 -14.45
CA ASP A 181 -0.77 41.56 -14.18
C ASP A 181 0.33 40.49 -14.13
N ASP A 182 0.82 40.13 -15.32
CA ASP A 182 2.08 39.44 -15.54
C ASP A 182 3.23 40.48 -15.48
N ASP A 183 3.99 40.51 -14.39
CA ASP A 183 5.32 41.14 -14.39
C ASP A 183 6.28 40.38 -13.44
N TYR A 184 6.68 39.18 -13.87
CA TYR A 184 7.86 38.52 -13.31
C TYR A 184 9.11 39.19 -13.86
N ASN A 185 9.56 40.21 -13.12
CA ASN A 185 10.83 40.86 -13.33
C ASN A 185 11.98 39.85 -13.20
N ASP A 186 12.84 39.94 -14.22
CA ASP A 186 14.07 39.24 -14.53
C ASP A 186 15.11 39.36 -13.40
N ASP A 187 15.25 38.32 -12.56
CA ASP A 187 16.42 38.16 -11.68
C ASP A 187 17.41 37.22 -12.36
N VAL A 188 18.20 37.83 -13.25
CA VAL A 188 19.49 37.37 -13.72
C VAL A 188 20.36 37.04 -12.50
N PHE A 189 20.52 35.75 -12.20
CA PHE A 189 21.61 35.30 -11.35
C PHE A 189 22.91 35.40 -12.14
N ASP A 190 23.67 36.42 -11.77
CA ASP A 190 25.03 36.73 -12.17
C ASP A 190 25.95 35.58 -11.74
N ASP A 191 26.50 34.87 -12.73
CA ASP A 191 27.66 33.98 -12.53
C ASP A 191 28.89 34.88 -12.30
N GLU A 192 29.10 35.33 -11.05
CA GLU A 192 30.39 35.87 -10.63
C GLU A 192 31.37 34.71 -10.33
N ASP A 193 32.02 34.30 -11.41
CA ASP A 193 33.31 33.63 -11.45
C ASP A 193 34.38 34.58 -10.86
N ASP A 194 34.88 34.31 -9.65
CA ASP A 194 36.21 34.74 -9.22
C ASP A 194 36.58 34.16 -7.84
N SER A 195 37.48 33.17 -7.84
CA SER A 195 38.45 32.94 -6.76
C SER A 195 39.62 32.08 -7.26
N ASP A 196 40.56 32.75 -7.91
CA ASP A 196 41.97 32.36 -7.87
C ASP A 196 42.45 32.30 -6.39
N ASP A 197 42.96 31.15 -5.93
CA ASP A 197 44.05 31.12 -4.94
C ASP A 197 44.88 29.83 -5.14
N ASP A 198 45.86 29.94 -6.03
CA ASP A 198 47.10 29.18 -5.98
C ASP A 198 47.70 29.25 -4.57
N ARG A 199 47.64 28.16 -3.79
CA ARG A 199 48.55 27.97 -2.65
C ARG A 199 49.08 26.54 -2.53
N ILE A 200 50.33 26.44 -2.99
CA ILE A 200 51.50 25.70 -2.43
C ILE A 200 51.36 24.18 -2.23
#